data_AF-A0AA90V033-F1
#
_entry.id   AF-A0AA90V033-F1
#
_cell.length_a   1.000
_cell.length_b   1.000
_cell.length_c   1.000
_cell.angle_alpha   90.00
_cell.angle_beta   90.00
_cell.angle_gamma   90.00
#
_symmetry.space_group_name_H-M   'P 1'
#
loop_
_entity.id
_entity.type
_entity.pdbx_description
1 polymer ?
#
loop_
_entity_poly.entity_id
_entity_poly.type
_entity_poly.pdbx_seq_one_letter_code
_entity_poly.pdbx_strand_id
1 'polypeptide(L)'
;MNIKSNKIVLAVIAVLMSGCNNNKAHYSLDSDSLAQYRDTLIGKFNGIDVDTLICEPIDSLSPKEDGTYGGCHYEWRVYTTNGTVKDLIVGNTVGIDFIKEGDLDGNGTEEWGYVTQWPTSMWMRYNAFTNINGEWQHIIEPTPIWIPHLDQQDSLYNTIRKEDILQPSEKSGFIKVKFSDVRNNGEDFLLIDTLIQVNPRLFK
;
A
#
# COMPACT_ATOMS: atom_id res chain seq x y z
N MET A 1 43.61 -49.68 -49.93
CA MET A 1 44.86 -49.49 -49.16
C MET A 1 45.50 -48.18 -49.60
N ASN A 2 46.00 -47.40 -48.64
CA ASN A 2 46.65 -46.09 -48.74
C ASN A 2 45.81 -44.79 -48.81
N ILE A 3 45.76 -44.20 -47.60
CA ILE A 3 45.54 -42.83 -47.16
C ILE A 3 46.54 -41.84 -47.79
N LYS A 4 46.11 -40.58 -48.00
CA LYS A 4 46.80 -39.30 -47.63
C LYS A 4 45.99 -38.12 -48.21
N SER A 5 45.20 -37.39 -47.42
CA SER A 5 45.54 -36.36 -46.42
C SER A 5 45.79 -34.95 -47.02
N ASN A 6 45.00 -34.01 -46.52
CA ASN A 6 45.21 -32.57 -46.34
C ASN A 6 45.49 -31.65 -47.55
N LYS A 7 44.50 -30.80 -47.84
CA LYS A 7 44.71 -29.35 -47.94
C LYS A 7 43.59 -28.62 -47.21
N ILE A 8 43.88 -28.21 -45.98
CA ILE A 8 43.09 -27.26 -45.21
C ILE A 8 43.22 -25.90 -45.90
N VAL A 9 42.11 -25.33 -46.35
CA VAL A 9 42.04 -23.95 -46.84
C VAL A 9 41.55 -23.09 -45.68
N LEU A 10 42.47 -22.37 -45.03
CA LEU A 10 42.12 -21.32 -44.07
C LEU A 10 41.77 -20.05 -44.85
N ALA A 11 40.48 -19.71 -44.91
CA ALA A 11 40.02 -18.39 -45.32
C ALA A 11 39.93 -17.49 -44.07
N VAL A 12 40.83 -16.52 -43.96
CA VAL A 12 40.78 -15.49 -42.91
C VAL A 12 39.78 -14.43 -43.36
N ILE A 13 38.60 -14.42 -42.74
CA ILE A 13 37.61 -13.34 -42.90
C ILE A 13 37.93 -12.27 -41.86
N ALA A 14 38.47 -11.14 -42.32
CA ALA A 14 38.63 -9.94 -41.50
C ALA A 14 37.24 -9.30 -41.30
N VAL A 15 36.73 -9.33 -40.06
CA VAL A 15 35.54 -8.58 -39.66
C VAL A 15 35.97 -7.14 -39.37
N LEU A 16 35.57 -6.21 -40.24
CA LEU A 16 35.61 -4.78 -39.98
C LEU A 16 34.55 -4.46 -38.92
N MET A 17 34.98 -4.25 -37.67
CA MET A 17 34.13 -3.63 -36.66
C MET A 17 34.06 -2.13 -36.94
N SER A 18 33.04 -1.73 -37.70
CA SER A 18 32.54 -0.35 -37.66
C SER A 18 31.96 -0.11 -36.27
N GLY A 19 32.76 0.49 -35.39
CA GLY A 19 32.31 0.95 -34.08
C GLY A 19 31.23 2.01 -34.26
N CYS A 20 29.97 1.62 -34.06
CA CYS A 20 28.91 2.59 -33.79
C CYS A 20 29.27 3.30 -32.49
N ASN A 21 29.70 4.56 -32.64
CA ASN A 21 29.94 5.48 -31.55
C ASN A 21 28.59 5.77 -30.88
N ASN A 22 28.22 4.91 -29.92
CA ASN A 22 27.07 5.14 -29.07
C ASN A 22 27.43 6.29 -28.12
N ASN A 23 27.21 7.52 -28.58
CA ASN A 23 26.98 8.65 -27.69
C ASN A 23 25.68 8.35 -26.94
N LYS A 24 25.76 7.45 -25.94
CA LYS A 24 24.76 7.36 -24.89
C LYS A 24 24.87 8.69 -24.17
N ALA A 25 23.97 9.62 -24.50
CA ALA A 25 23.59 10.65 -23.57
C ALA A 25 23.34 9.92 -22.25
N HIS A 26 24.17 10.21 -21.25
CA HIS A 26 23.84 9.88 -19.87
C HIS A 26 22.59 10.69 -19.59
N TYR A 27 21.41 10.10 -19.83
CA TYR A 27 20.20 10.53 -19.14
C TYR A 27 20.57 10.41 -17.67
N SER A 28 20.74 11.56 -17.00
CA SER A 28 20.59 11.59 -15.56
C SER A 28 19.23 10.96 -15.30
N LEU A 29 19.24 9.74 -14.74
CA LEU A 29 18.07 9.20 -14.08
C LEU A 29 17.67 10.27 -13.08
N ASP A 30 16.63 11.03 -13.40
CA ASP A 30 15.99 11.91 -12.46
C ASP A 30 15.45 10.96 -11.39
N SER A 31 16.21 10.80 -10.31
CA SER A 31 15.89 9.84 -9.27
C SER A 31 14.65 10.37 -8.61
N ASP A 32 13.52 9.71 -8.84
CA ASP A 32 12.25 10.01 -8.21
C ASP A 32 12.42 9.90 -6.69
N SER A 33 12.68 11.04 -6.05
CA SER A 33 13.05 11.11 -4.63
C SER A 33 11.94 10.65 -3.71
N LEU A 34 10.70 10.62 -4.21
CA LEU A 34 9.52 10.20 -3.47
C LEU A 34 9.26 8.70 -3.56
N ALA A 35 9.89 7.98 -4.50
CA ALA A 35 9.67 6.56 -4.72
C ALA A 35 9.87 5.71 -3.45
N GLN A 36 10.76 6.13 -2.54
CA GLN A 36 11.00 5.44 -1.27
C GLN A 36 9.84 5.54 -0.27
N TYR A 37 8.93 6.50 -0.44
CA TYR A 37 7.78 6.73 0.43
C TYR A 37 6.49 6.15 -0.12
N ARG A 38 6.46 5.77 -1.40
CA ARG A 38 5.24 5.31 -2.04
C ARG A 38 4.92 3.88 -1.65
N ASP A 39 3.64 3.65 -1.44
CA ASP A 39 3.01 2.33 -1.44
C ASP A 39 1.98 2.29 -2.57
N THR A 40 1.67 1.07 -3.03
CA THR A 40 0.76 0.86 -4.17
C THR A 40 -0.15 -0.34 -3.95
N LEU A 41 -1.41 -0.21 -4.35
CA LEU A 41 -2.36 -1.33 -4.44
C LEU A 41 -2.90 -1.46 -5.85
N ILE A 42 -3.16 -2.69 -6.28
CA ILE A 42 -3.83 -2.97 -7.55
C ILE A 42 -5.21 -3.55 -7.25
N GLY A 43 -6.26 -2.99 -7.85
CA GLY A 43 -7.62 -3.45 -7.63
C GLY A 43 -8.69 -2.85 -8.55
N LYS A 44 -9.92 -3.35 -8.42
CA LYS A 44 -11.12 -2.86 -9.12
C LYS A 44 -11.88 -1.84 -8.28
N PHE A 45 -11.24 -0.71 -8.02
CA PHE A 45 -11.76 0.31 -7.13
C PHE A 45 -13.06 0.99 -7.59
N ASN A 46 -13.36 0.99 -8.88
CA ASN A 46 -14.61 1.51 -9.45
C ASN A 46 -15.61 0.41 -9.84
N GLY A 47 -15.29 -0.86 -9.56
CA GLY A 47 -16.08 -2.03 -9.90
C GLY A 47 -16.09 -2.42 -11.39
N ILE A 48 -15.39 -1.69 -12.24
CA ILE A 48 -15.35 -1.92 -13.69
C ILE A 48 -13.96 -2.39 -14.11
N ASP A 49 -12.98 -1.49 -14.00
CA ASP A 49 -11.63 -1.67 -14.54
C ASP A 49 -10.61 -1.89 -13.42
N VAL A 50 -9.55 -2.65 -13.72
CA VAL A 50 -8.39 -2.75 -12.83
C VAL A 50 -7.59 -1.46 -12.90
N ASP A 51 -7.21 -0.95 -11.74
CA ASP A 51 -6.45 0.27 -11.58
C ASP A 51 -5.38 0.12 -10.49
N THR A 52 -4.45 1.07 -10.44
CA THR A 52 -3.43 1.17 -9.39
C THR A 52 -3.74 2.37 -8.50
N LEU A 53 -3.86 2.12 -7.20
CA LEU A 53 -3.89 3.14 -6.16
C LEU A 53 -2.45 3.42 -5.72
N ILE A 54 -2.09 4.69 -5.62
CA ILE A 54 -0.76 5.15 -5.22
C ILE A 54 -0.93 6.09 -4.05
N CYS A 55 -0.06 5.96 -3.05
CA CYS A 55 0.15 7.04 -2.09
C CYS A 55 1.50 7.71 -2.27
N GLU A 56 1.53 9.01 -2.06
CA GLU A 56 2.78 9.76 -2.00
C GLU A 56 2.64 11.01 -1.12
N PRO A 57 3.73 11.49 -0.51
CA PRO A 57 3.71 12.74 0.22
C PRO A 57 3.53 13.92 -0.74
N ILE A 58 2.80 14.94 -0.29
CA ILE A 58 2.55 16.17 -1.06
C ILE A 58 3.12 17.43 -0.39
N ASP A 59 3.66 17.28 0.81
CA ASP A 59 4.33 18.35 1.53
C ASP A 59 5.86 18.28 1.40
N SER A 60 6.50 19.32 1.91
CA SER A 60 7.94 19.27 2.20
C SER A 60 8.17 18.57 3.53
N LEU A 61 9.35 17.99 3.70
CA LEU A 61 9.76 17.45 5.00
C LEU A 61 9.65 18.53 6.08
N SER A 62 9.08 18.15 7.23
CA SER A 62 9.03 19.03 8.40
C SER A 62 10.45 19.46 8.80
N PRO A 63 10.65 20.72 9.23
CA PRO A 63 11.95 21.17 9.69
C PRO A 63 12.47 20.29 10.83
N LYS A 64 13.77 19.92 10.76
CA LYS A 64 14.42 19.12 11.80
C LYS A 64 14.57 19.87 13.14
N GLU A 65 14.43 21.19 13.10
CA GLU A 65 14.58 22.08 14.26
C GLU A 65 13.35 22.09 15.17
N ASP A 66 12.23 21.51 14.70
CA ASP A 66 10.92 21.48 15.38
C ASP A 66 10.85 20.49 16.55
N GLY A 67 12.00 19.95 16.98
CA GLY A 67 12.12 18.92 18.01
C GLY A 67 12.07 17.49 17.45
N THR A 68 11.77 16.52 18.32
CA THR A 68 11.89 15.05 18.15
C THR A 68 11.16 14.44 16.94
N TYR A 69 10.39 15.21 16.19
CA TYR A 69 9.49 14.76 15.11
C TYR A 69 9.71 15.45 13.75
N GLY A 70 10.84 16.16 13.62
CA GLY A 70 11.25 16.80 12.37
C GLY A 70 11.82 15.82 11.34
N GLY A 71 11.82 16.22 10.06
CA GLY A 71 12.34 15.41 8.95
C GLY A 71 11.38 14.34 8.44
N CYS A 72 10.08 14.50 8.63
CA CYS A 72 9.03 13.60 8.14
C CYS A 72 8.05 14.35 7.23
N HIS A 73 7.37 13.60 6.36
CA HIS A 73 6.18 14.06 5.66
C HIS A 73 4.95 13.88 6.54
N TYR A 74 3.98 14.78 6.49
CA TYR A 74 2.75 14.72 7.29
C TYR A 74 1.47 14.86 6.45
N GLU A 75 1.58 15.34 5.22
CA GLU A 75 0.49 15.39 4.25
C GLU A 75 0.77 14.47 3.06
N TRP A 76 -0.22 13.62 2.78
CA TRP A 76 -0.17 12.56 1.80
C TRP A 76 -1.38 12.66 0.87
N ARG A 77 -1.20 12.20 -0.35
CA ARG A 77 -2.26 12.03 -1.33
C ARG A 77 -2.37 10.58 -1.69
N VAL A 78 -3.60 10.09 -1.74
CA VAL A 78 -3.94 8.77 -2.26
C VAL A 78 -4.78 8.96 -3.51
N TYR A 79 -4.35 8.38 -4.62
CA TYR A 79 -4.98 8.59 -5.92
C TYR A 79 -4.91 7.35 -6.80
N THR A 80 -5.84 7.25 -7.74
CA THR A 80 -5.86 6.16 -8.71
C THR A 80 -5.24 6.60 -10.03
N THR A 81 -4.53 5.71 -10.74
CA THR A 81 -3.81 6.09 -11.96
C THR A 81 -4.73 6.44 -13.14
N ASN A 82 -5.95 5.91 -13.17
CA ASN A 82 -6.92 6.26 -14.21
C ASN A 82 -7.78 7.49 -13.86
N GLY A 83 -7.70 8.01 -12.63
CA GLY A 83 -8.45 9.19 -12.18
C GLY A 83 -9.97 9.00 -12.07
N THR A 84 -10.46 7.77 -11.99
CA THR A 84 -11.92 7.47 -11.91
C THR A 84 -12.49 7.67 -10.51
N VAL A 85 -11.64 7.76 -9.48
CA VAL A 85 -12.02 8.09 -8.11
C VAL A 85 -11.24 9.33 -7.70
N LYS A 86 -11.94 10.26 -7.04
CA LYS A 86 -11.36 11.48 -6.52
C LYS A 86 -10.30 11.17 -5.49
N ASP A 87 -9.21 11.92 -5.58
CA ASP A 87 -8.08 11.85 -4.68
C ASP A 87 -8.47 12.08 -3.23
N LEU A 88 -7.87 11.30 -2.34
CA LEU A 88 -7.98 11.46 -0.90
C LEU A 88 -6.73 12.18 -0.38
N ILE A 89 -6.94 13.25 0.39
CA ILE A 89 -5.86 13.92 1.13
C ILE A 89 -5.86 13.37 2.56
N VAL A 90 -4.70 12.88 2.98
CA VAL A 90 -4.47 12.30 4.31
C VAL A 90 -3.45 13.15 5.03
N GLY A 91 -3.84 13.76 6.15
CA GLY A 91 -2.94 14.56 7.00
C GLY A 91 -2.63 13.86 8.32
N ASN A 92 -1.69 14.43 9.07
CA ASN A 92 -1.34 14.00 10.43
C ASN A 92 -0.89 12.54 10.50
N THR A 93 0.04 12.13 9.65
CA THR A 93 0.66 10.80 9.70
C THR A 93 2.03 10.84 9.03
N VAL A 94 3.02 10.10 9.55
CA VAL A 94 4.38 10.09 8.95
C VAL A 94 4.59 9.04 7.87
N GLY A 95 3.54 8.28 7.59
CA GLY A 95 3.51 7.22 6.59
C GLY A 95 2.12 6.61 6.54
N ILE A 96 1.85 5.92 5.45
CA ILE A 96 0.66 5.08 5.32
C ILE A 96 1.08 3.72 4.78
N ASP A 97 0.59 2.66 5.41
CA ASP A 97 0.74 1.31 4.90
C ASP A 97 -0.59 0.86 4.32
N PHE A 98 -0.62 0.59 3.02
CA PHE A 98 -1.84 0.10 2.40
C PHE A 98 -2.17 -1.33 2.83
N ILE A 99 -3.47 -1.62 2.82
CA ILE A 99 -4.03 -2.96 3.02
C ILE A 99 -5.07 -3.19 1.94
N LYS A 100 -4.92 -4.31 1.21
CA LYS A 100 -5.91 -4.75 0.23
C LYS A 100 -6.99 -5.56 0.94
N GLU A 101 -8.23 -5.10 0.87
CA GLU A 101 -9.37 -5.77 1.51
C GLU A 101 -10.19 -6.61 0.51
N GLY A 102 -10.30 -6.15 -0.74
CA GLY A 102 -11.17 -6.79 -1.73
C GLY A 102 -12.63 -6.36 -1.57
N ASP A 103 -13.56 -7.06 -2.19
CA ASP A 103 -15.00 -6.75 -2.12
C ASP A 103 -15.58 -7.23 -0.78
N LEU A 104 -15.63 -6.33 0.21
CA LEU A 104 -16.00 -6.62 1.59
C LEU A 104 -17.52 -6.65 1.80
N ASP A 105 -18.26 -5.82 1.09
CA ASP A 105 -19.71 -5.67 1.24
C ASP A 105 -20.53 -6.34 0.11
N GLY A 106 -19.85 -6.87 -0.92
CA GLY A 106 -20.45 -7.56 -2.06
C GLY A 106 -21.05 -6.62 -3.10
N ASN A 107 -20.65 -5.34 -3.12
CA ASN A 107 -21.19 -4.34 -4.05
C ASN A 107 -20.48 -4.36 -5.42
N GLY A 108 -19.45 -5.18 -5.59
CA GLY A 108 -18.70 -5.34 -6.84
C GLY A 108 -17.54 -4.35 -7.02
N THR A 109 -17.31 -3.45 -6.07
CA THR A 109 -16.07 -2.65 -5.95
C THR A 109 -15.12 -3.33 -4.97
N GLU A 110 -13.80 -3.13 -5.15
CA GLU A 110 -12.85 -3.60 -4.14
C GLU A 110 -12.54 -2.47 -3.13
N GLU A 111 -12.82 -2.74 -1.86
CA GLU A 111 -12.37 -1.92 -0.74
C GLU A 111 -10.87 -2.03 -0.50
N TRP A 112 -10.36 -1.01 0.16
CA TRP A 112 -8.98 -0.94 0.62
C TRP A 112 -8.93 -0.18 1.94
N GLY A 113 -7.80 -0.30 2.63
CA GLY A 113 -7.53 0.47 3.82
C GLY A 113 -6.08 0.88 3.95
N TYR A 114 -5.78 1.61 5.01
CA TYR A 114 -4.43 1.89 5.43
C TYR A 114 -4.31 2.02 6.95
N VAL A 115 -3.12 1.72 7.46
CA VAL A 115 -2.72 2.02 8.84
C VAL A 115 -1.85 3.27 8.83
N THR A 116 -2.20 4.26 9.65
CA THR A 116 -1.35 5.46 9.86
C THR A 116 -0.04 5.06 10.55
N GLN A 117 1.03 5.82 10.34
CA GLN A 117 2.27 5.69 11.08
C GLN A 117 2.56 6.94 11.91
N TRP A 118 3.16 6.72 13.08
CA TRP A 118 3.56 7.77 14.00
C TRP A 118 4.98 7.51 14.51
N PRO A 119 5.84 8.54 14.67
CA PRO A 119 7.24 8.33 15.06
C PRO A 119 7.44 7.65 16.42
N THR A 120 6.52 7.85 17.37
CA THR A 120 6.68 7.41 18.77
C THR A 120 5.49 6.64 19.33
N SER A 121 4.47 6.36 18.51
CA SER A 121 3.28 5.62 18.94
C SER A 121 3.26 4.24 18.30
N MET A 122 2.94 3.22 19.08
CA MET A 122 2.53 1.91 18.55
C MET A 122 1.01 1.81 18.38
N TRP A 123 0.26 2.81 18.86
CA TRP A 123 -1.17 2.96 18.64
C TRP A 123 -1.38 3.77 17.37
N MET A 124 -1.87 3.07 16.36
CA MET A 124 -2.17 3.61 15.04
C MET A 124 -3.67 3.60 14.81
N ARG A 125 -4.10 4.27 13.73
CA ARG A 125 -5.46 4.17 13.22
C ARG A 125 -5.48 3.41 11.92
N TYR A 126 -6.37 2.43 11.86
CA TYR A 126 -6.76 1.78 10.63
C TYR A 126 -7.97 2.49 10.03
N ASN A 127 -7.89 2.79 8.75
CA ASN A 127 -8.91 3.47 7.97
C ASN A 127 -9.25 2.59 6.77
N ALA A 128 -10.52 2.33 6.53
CA ALA A 128 -10.97 1.53 5.38
C ALA A 128 -12.00 2.31 4.57
N PHE A 129 -11.96 2.13 3.25
CA PHE A 129 -12.74 2.89 2.30
C PHE A 129 -13.39 2.00 1.25
N THR A 130 -14.61 2.38 0.90
CA THR A 130 -15.32 1.96 -0.30
C THR A 130 -15.47 3.16 -1.23
N ASN A 131 -15.63 2.91 -2.54
CA ASN A 131 -15.90 3.95 -3.52
C ASN A 131 -17.40 4.06 -3.74
N ILE A 132 -17.95 5.26 -3.50
CA ILE A 132 -19.32 5.58 -3.93
C ILE A 132 -19.29 6.76 -4.88
N ASN A 133 -19.79 6.55 -6.09
CA ASN A 133 -19.94 7.60 -7.09
C ASN A 133 -18.65 8.39 -7.36
N GLY A 134 -17.49 7.72 -7.32
CA GLY A 134 -16.20 8.35 -7.56
C GLY A 134 -15.62 9.09 -6.36
N GLU A 135 -16.15 8.88 -5.15
CA GLU A 135 -15.58 9.42 -3.91
C GLU A 135 -15.34 8.32 -2.88
N TRP A 136 -14.21 8.42 -2.18
CA TRP A 136 -13.89 7.54 -1.07
C TRP A 136 -14.76 7.83 0.14
N GLN A 137 -15.42 6.80 0.66
CA GLN A 137 -16.17 6.87 1.91
C GLN A 137 -15.72 5.77 2.86
N HIS A 138 -15.68 6.11 4.14
CA HIS A 138 -15.39 5.12 5.17
C HIS A 138 -16.45 4.02 5.20
N ILE A 139 -16.02 2.78 4.95
CA ILE A 139 -16.89 1.60 5.05
C ILE A 139 -17.23 1.29 6.52
N ILE A 140 -16.28 1.58 7.41
CA ILE A 140 -16.43 1.61 8.87
C ILE A 140 -15.74 2.84 9.44
N GLU A 141 -16.14 3.24 10.64
CA GLU A 141 -15.41 4.27 11.40
C GLU A 141 -13.94 3.86 11.59
N PRO A 142 -12.99 4.80 11.51
CA PRO A 142 -11.58 4.51 11.77
C PRO A 142 -11.38 3.85 13.14
N THR A 143 -10.65 2.72 13.16
CA THR A 143 -10.48 1.91 14.38
C THR A 143 -9.03 1.95 14.87
N PRO A 144 -8.82 1.92 16.20
CA PRO A 144 -7.48 1.82 16.77
C PRO A 144 -6.86 0.44 16.53
N ILE A 145 -5.58 0.42 16.18
CA ILE A 145 -4.76 -0.79 16.08
C ILE A 145 -3.46 -0.57 16.84
N TRP A 146 -3.15 -1.48 17.75
CA TRP A 146 -1.84 -1.56 18.39
C TRP A 146 -0.95 -2.48 17.56
N ILE A 147 0.15 -1.95 17.03
CA ILE A 147 1.02 -2.65 16.06
C ILE A 147 1.48 -4.04 16.54
N PRO A 148 1.81 -4.27 17.82
CA PRO A 148 2.15 -5.60 18.31
C PRO A 148 1.06 -6.68 18.12
N HIS A 149 -0.22 -6.32 17.95
CA HIS A 149 -1.24 -7.31 17.56
C HIS A 149 -1.10 -7.78 16.11
N LEU A 150 -0.41 -7.02 15.27
CA LEU A 150 -0.11 -7.36 13.86
C LEU A 150 1.28 -7.99 13.69
N ASP A 151 2.21 -7.69 14.60
CA ASP A 151 3.60 -8.15 14.53
C ASP A 151 3.79 -9.51 15.23
N GLN A 152 4.28 -10.49 14.47
CA GLN A 152 4.57 -11.83 14.99
C GLN A 152 5.75 -11.87 15.96
N GLN A 153 6.64 -10.87 15.94
CA GLN A 153 7.90 -10.90 16.68
C GLN A 153 7.74 -10.43 18.15
N ASP A 154 6.73 -9.60 18.44
CA ASP A 154 6.57 -8.92 19.74
C ASP A 154 5.35 -9.35 20.58
N SER A 155 4.48 -10.25 20.08
CA SER A 155 3.26 -10.67 20.80
C SER A 155 3.34 -12.10 21.34
N LEU A 156 3.17 -12.23 22.66
CA LEU A 156 2.94 -13.50 23.37
C LEU A 156 1.48 -13.96 23.31
N TYR A 157 0.54 -13.13 22.81
CA TYR A 157 -0.90 -13.30 23.05
C TYR A 157 -1.79 -12.90 21.85
N ASN A 158 -1.68 -13.63 20.74
CA ASN A 158 -2.48 -13.48 19.51
C ASN A 158 -1.90 -12.46 18.53
N THR A 159 -1.42 -12.99 17.40
CA THR A 159 -0.98 -12.23 16.25
C THR A 159 -2.01 -12.46 15.15
N ILE A 160 -2.47 -11.38 14.52
CA ILE A 160 -3.29 -11.46 13.32
C ILE A 160 -2.55 -10.77 12.17
N ARG A 161 -2.93 -11.05 10.93
CA ARG A 161 -2.36 -10.35 9.78
C ARG A 161 -3.13 -9.06 9.50
N LYS A 162 -2.56 -8.18 8.69
CA LYS A 162 -3.25 -6.97 8.19
C LYS A 162 -4.58 -7.33 7.52
N GLU A 163 -4.59 -8.44 6.78
CA GLU A 163 -5.78 -8.96 6.06
C GLU A 163 -6.82 -9.61 6.98
N ASP A 164 -6.54 -9.76 8.27
CA ASP A 164 -7.50 -10.26 9.26
C ASP A 164 -8.24 -9.11 9.98
N ILE A 165 -7.88 -7.84 9.71
CA ILE A 165 -8.51 -6.66 10.32
C ILE A 165 -9.95 -6.55 9.85
N LEU A 166 -10.21 -6.60 8.54
CA LEU A 166 -11.55 -6.68 7.98
C LEU A 166 -11.75 -7.99 7.24
N GLN A 167 -12.94 -8.58 7.39
CA GLN A 167 -13.34 -9.76 6.64
C GLN A 167 -14.82 -9.67 6.24
N PRO A 168 -15.20 -10.25 5.10
CA PRO A 168 -16.60 -10.41 4.75
C PRO A 168 -17.41 -11.11 5.84
N SER A 169 -18.68 -10.74 5.95
CA SER A 169 -19.64 -11.43 6.82
C SER A 169 -20.67 -12.18 6.02
N GLU A 170 -21.11 -13.32 6.55
CA GLU A 170 -22.30 -14.03 6.05
C GLU A 170 -23.59 -13.22 6.24
N LYS A 171 -23.56 -12.21 7.13
CA LYS A 171 -24.69 -11.32 7.39
C LYS A 171 -24.59 -10.09 6.50
N SER A 172 -25.45 -10.03 5.48
CA SER A 172 -25.55 -8.88 4.56
C SER A 172 -25.64 -7.54 5.29
N GLY A 173 -24.86 -6.57 4.83
CA GLY A 173 -24.75 -5.23 5.43
C GLY A 173 -23.82 -5.16 6.66
N PHE A 174 -23.08 -6.22 6.97
CA PHE A 174 -22.12 -6.23 8.07
C PHE A 174 -20.77 -6.76 7.58
N ILE A 175 -19.70 -6.34 8.26
CA ILE A 175 -18.35 -6.89 8.10
C ILE A 175 -17.80 -7.30 9.46
N LYS A 176 -16.94 -8.33 9.47
CA LYS A 176 -16.19 -8.71 10.67
C LYS A 176 -15.01 -7.76 10.79
N VAL A 177 -14.79 -7.25 12.00
CA VAL A 177 -13.77 -6.25 12.27
C VAL A 177 -12.98 -6.68 13.50
N LYS A 178 -11.66 -6.69 13.38
CA LYS A 178 -10.74 -6.84 14.49
C LYS A 178 -10.05 -5.52 14.76
N PHE A 179 -10.09 -5.04 16.00
CA PHE A 179 -9.43 -3.81 16.40
C PHE A 179 -8.85 -3.92 17.80
N SER A 180 -7.94 -3.01 18.15
CA SER A 180 -7.28 -3.02 19.45
C SER A 180 -8.03 -2.15 20.45
N ASP A 181 -8.29 -2.67 21.65
CA ASP A 181 -9.02 -1.94 22.70
C ASP A 181 -8.26 -2.02 24.01
N VAL A 182 -8.27 -0.91 24.77
CA VAL A 182 -7.68 -0.85 26.11
C VAL A 182 -8.81 -0.88 27.12
N ARG A 183 -8.83 -1.94 27.93
CA ARG A 183 -9.76 -2.07 29.05
C ARG A 183 -9.00 -2.12 30.38
N ASN A 184 -9.74 -1.96 31.48
CA ASN A 184 -9.24 -2.15 32.84
C ASN A 184 -7.91 -1.41 33.13
N ASN A 185 -7.90 -0.07 32.99
CA ASN A 185 -6.78 0.80 33.36
C ASN A 185 -5.42 0.47 32.69
N GLY A 186 -5.43 -0.15 31.50
CA GLY A 186 -4.21 -0.39 30.72
C GLY A 186 -3.58 -1.76 30.93
N GLU A 187 -4.21 -2.66 31.68
CA GLU A 187 -3.69 -4.02 31.89
C GLU A 187 -3.99 -4.97 30.71
N ASP A 188 -5.00 -4.66 29.90
CA ASP A 188 -5.51 -5.54 28.85
C ASP A 188 -5.38 -4.88 27.47
N PHE A 189 -4.23 -5.04 26.80
CA PHE A 189 -4.07 -4.73 25.38
C PHE A 189 -4.68 -5.88 24.57
N LEU A 190 -5.94 -5.74 24.17
CA LEU A 190 -6.73 -6.81 23.54
C LEU A 190 -7.03 -6.52 22.08
N LEU A 191 -7.17 -7.60 21.31
CA LEU A 191 -7.77 -7.60 19.98
C LEU A 191 -9.24 -8.05 20.10
N ILE A 192 -10.17 -7.17 19.73
CA ILE A 192 -11.61 -7.42 19.79
C ILE A 192 -12.12 -7.78 18.40
N ASP A 193 -12.76 -8.94 18.27
CA ASP A 193 -13.53 -9.33 17.09
C ASP A 193 -14.99 -8.89 17.28
N THR A 194 -15.50 -8.14 16.31
CA THR A 194 -16.87 -7.64 16.32
C THR A 194 -17.49 -7.71 14.93
N LEU A 195 -18.81 -7.73 14.90
CA LEU A 195 -19.59 -7.56 13.69
C LEU A 195 -20.11 -6.12 13.61
N ILE A 196 -19.57 -5.34 12.69
CA ILE A 196 -19.94 -3.93 12.50
C ILE A 196 -20.86 -3.81 11.29
N GLN A 197 -21.91 -3.00 11.42
CA GLN A 197 -22.75 -2.64 10.29
C GLN A 197 -21.96 -1.72 9.36
N VAL A 198 -21.89 -2.08 8.09
CA VAL A 198 -21.33 -1.25 7.03
C VAL A 198 -22.06 0.10 7.05
N ASN A 199 -21.33 1.20 6.92
CA ASN A 199 -21.85 2.55 7.13
C ASN A 199 -23.26 2.71 6.51
N PRO A 200 -24.32 2.99 7.30
CA PRO A 200 -25.71 2.89 6.83
C PRO A 200 -26.06 3.89 5.73
N ARG A 201 -25.19 4.87 5.45
CA ARG A 201 -25.33 5.77 4.30
C ARG A 201 -25.05 5.10 2.95
N LEU A 202 -24.40 3.93 2.95
CA LEU A 202 -24.05 3.14 1.76
C LEU A 202 -25.25 2.42 1.12
N PHE A 203 -26.36 2.25 1.86
CA PHE A 203 -27.54 1.48 1.43
C PHE A 203 -28.78 2.34 1.08
N LYS A 204 -28.58 3.61 0.71
CA LYS A 204 -29.68 4.52 0.36
C LYS A 204 -29.84 4.73 -1.14
#